data_AF-A0AAW7E4M3-F1
#
_entry.id   AF-A0AAW7E4M3-F1
#
_cell.length_a   1.000
_cell.length_b   1.000
_cell.length_c   1.000
_cell.angle_alpha   90.00
_cell.angle_beta   90.00
_cell.angle_gamma   90.00
#
_symmetry.space_group_name_H-M   'P 1'
#
loop_
_entity.id
_entity.type
_entity.pdbx_description
1 polymer ?
#
loop_
_entity_poly.entity_id
_entity_poly.type
_entity_poly.pdbx_seq_one_letter_code
_entity_poly.pdbx_strand_id
1 'polypeptide(L)'
;MVGVFVCSIGFAATPTSKEIISTLTNLDDSYATPKNAIDINKTQAVRLKSGEVAYLSGVEFQDAGRNFWGGYILTRPKLKQSQILEYGGQANRFKIYNAQAKSKPIQLVQLTSASSGQGEVSSRDDLVYFDGWKAYVVATAESSSYPGRYSEKLGEEDCKTGENIESTLKVVAEADYVLRTSKTSNACKGAKVTIKEDKIPFKIR
;
A
#
# COMPACT_ATOMS: atom_id res chain seq x y z
N MET A 1 34.41 39.32 13.36
CA MET A 1 33.52 38.35 14.01
C MET A 1 32.78 37.59 12.92
N VAL A 2 33.03 36.29 12.80
CA VAL A 2 32.44 35.42 11.78
C VAL A 2 30.98 35.18 12.16
N GLY A 3 30.06 35.62 11.30
CA GLY A 3 28.63 35.36 11.46
C GLY A 3 28.35 33.89 11.24
N VAL A 4 27.92 33.20 12.30
CA VAL A 4 27.44 31.82 12.22
C VAL A 4 26.07 31.85 11.54
N PHE A 5 26.02 31.49 10.26
CA PHE A 5 24.78 31.20 9.55
C PHE A 5 24.28 29.83 10.00
N VAL A 6 23.32 29.81 10.92
CA VAL A 6 22.59 28.59 11.29
C VAL A 6 21.61 28.28 10.16
N CYS A 7 22.02 27.42 9.23
CA CYS A 7 21.12 26.90 8.20
C CYS A 7 20.15 25.92 8.87
N SER A 8 18.98 26.42 9.27
CA SER A 8 17.89 25.58 9.78
C SER A 8 17.42 24.69 8.63
N ILE A 9 17.74 23.40 8.69
CA ILE A 9 17.23 22.39 7.76
C ILE A 9 15.76 22.12 8.13
N GLY A 10 14.90 23.11 7.89
CA GLY A 10 13.46 22.97 8.02
C GLY A 10 12.99 21.98 6.98
N PHE A 11 12.30 20.92 7.39
CA PHE A 11 11.53 20.10 6.46
C PHE A 11 10.59 21.04 5.68
N ALA A 12 10.43 20.82 4.37
CA ALA A 12 9.40 21.51 3.62
C ALA A 12 8.06 21.30 4.33
N ALA A 13 7.28 22.37 4.52
CA ALA A 13 5.99 22.28 5.18
C ALA A 13 5.13 21.18 4.53
N THR A 14 4.32 20.49 5.34
CA THR A 14 3.38 19.49 4.82
C THR A 14 2.43 20.19 3.83
N PRO A 15 2.34 19.72 2.58
CA PRO A 15 1.51 20.36 1.57
C PRO A 15 0.04 20.24 1.94
N THR A 16 -0.71 21.30 1.69
CA THR A 16 -2.16 21.34 1.87
C THR A 16 -2.86 20.50 0.80
N SER A 17 -4.08 20.05 1.08
CA SER A 17 -4.89 19.29 0.11
C SER A 17 -5.04 20.04 -1.23
N LYS A 18 -5.22 21.36 -1.17
CA LYS A 18 -5.32 22.22 -2.36
C LYS A 18 -4.02 22.22 -3.18
N GLU A 19 -2.87 22.32 -2.52
CA GLU A 19 -1.57 22.29 -3.20
C GLU A 19 -1.32 20.94 -3.86
N ILE A 20 -1.61 19.84 -3.18
CA ILE A 20 -1.49 18.48 -3.71
C ILE A 20 -2.29 18.34 -5.00
N ILE A 21 -3.58 18.68 -4.97
CA ILE A 21 -4.48 18.55 -6.14
C ILE A 21 -4.05 19.48 -7.28
N SER A 22 -3.68 20.73 -6.97
CA SER A 22 -3.25 21.70 -7.99
C SER A 22 -1.92 21.36 -8.67
N THR A 23 -1.12 20.47 -8.09
CA THR A 23 0.19 20.04 -8.60
C THR A 23 0.16 18.64 -9.20
N LEU A 24 -1.03 18.04 -9.36
CA LEU A 24 -1.18 16.77 -10.05
C LEU A 24 -0.66 16.87 -11.47
N THR A 25 0.28 16.00 -11.82
CA THR A 25 0.90 16.02 -13.16
C THR A 25 -0.02 15.47 -14.24
N ASN A 26 -0.99 14.64 -13.87
CA ASN A 26 -1.98 14.07 -14.76
C ASN A 26 -3.31 13.90 -14.02
N LEU A 27 -4.32 14.68 -14.40
CA LEU A 27 -5.66 14.59 -13.80
C LEU A 27 -6.47 13.41 -14.36
N ASP A 28 -6.10 12.86 -15.52
CA ASP A 28 -6.86 11.78 -16.14
C ASP A 28 -6.74 10.47 -15.37
N ASP A 29 -5.65 10.30 -14.61
CA ASP A 29 -5.41 9.18 -13.70
C ASP A 29 -6.37 9.18 -12.48
N SER A 30 -7.11 10.27 -12.26
CA SER A 30 -8.14 10.34 -11.23
C SER A 30 -9.39 9.57 -11.63
N TYR A 31 -9.93 8.79 -10.70
CA TYR A 31 -11.22 8.11 -10.88
C TYR A 31 -12.44 8.98 -10.50
N ALA A 32 -12.21 10.22 -10.03
CA ALA A 32 -13.27 11.10 -9.58
C ALA A 32 -14.09 11.69 -10.74
N THR A 33 -15.36 12.02 -10.47
CA THR A 33 -16.24 12.73 -11.41
C THR A 33 -16.88 13.93 -10.70
N PRO A 34 -16.42 15.18 -10.92
CA PRO A 34 -15.36 15.59 -11.85
C PRO A 34 -13.95 15.18 -11.39
N LYS A 35 -12.99 15.13 -12.33
CA LYS A 35 -11.63 14.57 -12.12
C LYS A 35 -10.83 15.18 -10.95
N ASN A 36 -11.13 16.42 -10.58
CA ASN A 36 -10.48 17.13 -9.46
C ASN A 36 -11.23 17.01 -8.12
N ALA A 37 -12.39 16.33 -8.08
CA ALA A 37 -13.14 16.08 -6.85
C ALA A 37 -12.47 14.95 -6.04
N ILE A 38 -11.33 15.26 -5.46
CA ILE A 38 -10.50 14.35 -4.68
C ILE A 38 -10.50 14.85 -3.23
N ASP A 39 -10.91 14.01 -2.29
CA ASP A 39 -10.75 14.26 -0.87
C ASP A 39 -9.45 13.64 -0.35
N ILE A 40 -8.74 14.34 0.52
CA ILE A 40 -7.46 13.90 1.09
C ILE A 40 -7.68 13.65 2.58
N ASN A 41 -7.81 12.36 2.95
CA ASN A 41 -8.12 11.96 4.31
C ASN A 41 -6.91 12.07 5.25
N LYS A 42 -5.72 11.71 4.75
CA LYS A 42 -4.50 11.62 5.56
C LYS A 42 -3.26 11.82 4.70
N THR A 43 -2.38 12.70 5.13
CA THR A 43 -1.06 12.93 4.53
C THR A 43 0.04 12.68 5.55
N GLN A 44 1.10 11.95 5.16
CA GLN A 44 2.27 11.73 6.01
C GLN A 44 3.56 11.87 5.20
N ALA A 45 4.60 12.40 5.84
CA ALA A 45 5.92 12.46 5.24
C ALA A 45 6.48 11.05 5.04
N VAL A 46 7.06 10.81 3.86
CA VAL A 46 7.79 9.58 3.52
C VAL A 46 9.16 9.95 2.96
N ARG A 47 10.19 9.17 3.32
CA ARG A 47 11.54 9.33 2.81
C ARG A 47 11.76 8.37 1.64
N LEU A 48 12.03 8.93 0.46
CA LEU A 48 12.42 8.16 -0.72
C LEU A 48 13.79 7.52 -0.50
N LYS A 49 14.13 6.51 -1.29
CA LYS A 49 15.45 5.85 -1.27
C LYS A 49 16.60 6.84 -1.45
N SER A 50 16.40 7.91 -2.22
CA SER A 50 17.38 8.99 -2.42
C SER A 50 17.63 9.85 -1.16
N GLY A 51 16.83 9.68 -0.10
CA GLY A 51 16.82 10.55 1.07
C GLY A 51 15.91 11.77 0.95
N GLU A 52 15.31 12.01 -0.23
CA GLU A 52 14.31 13.05 -0.42
C GLU A 52 13.08 12.82 0.48
N VAL A 53 12.57 13.89 1.08
CA VAL A 53 11.30 13.86 1.80
C VAL A 53 10.18 14.20 0.83
N ALA A 54 9.29 13.24 0.63
CA ALA A 54 8.04 13.36 -0.09
C ALA A 54 6.87 13.22 0.89
N TYR A 55 5.64 13.33 0.39
CA TYR A 55 4.42 13.19 1.17
C TYR A 55 3.50 12.19 0.49
N LEU A 56 3.06 11.17 1.24
CA LEU A 56 2.09 10.21 0.77
C LEU A 56 0.73 10.55 1.37
N SER A 57 -0.27 10.62 0.50
CA SER A 57 -1.65 10.91 0.87
C SER A 57 -2.54 9.73 0.51
N GLY A 58 -3.42 9.33 1.44
CA GLY A 58 -4.57 8.48 1.15
C GLY A 58 -5.73 9.36 0.73
N VAL A 59 -6.40 9.00 -0.36
CA VAL A 59 -7.43 9.83 -0.98
C VAL A 59 -8.72 9.09 -1.29
N GLU A 60 -9.81 9.84 -1.40
CA GLU A 60 -11.10 9.39 -1.91
C GLU A 60 -11.46 10.14 -3.18
N PHE A 61 -11.74 9.40 -4.24
CA PHE A 61 -12.22 9.92 -5.52
C PHE A 61 -13.75 10.04 -5.46
N GLN A 62 -14.26 11.27 -5.41
CA GLN A 62 -15.69 11.53 -5.29
C GLN A 62 -16.43 11.09 -6.56
N ASP A 63 -17.62 10.51 -6.38
CA ASP A 63 -18.47 9.97 -7.44
C ASP A 63 -17.76 8.95 -8.36
N ALA A 64 -16.71 8.30 -7.86
CA ALA A 64 -16.04 7.21 -8.55
C ALA A 64 -16.87 5.92 -8.51
N GLY A 65 -16.59 5.01 -9.44
CA GLY A 65 -17.23 3.69 -9.46
C GLY A 65 -16.97 2.90 -8.17
N ARG A 66 -17.87 1.97 -7.84
CA ARG A 66 -17.88 1.18 -6.59
C ARG A 66 -16.53 0.56 -6.20
N ASN A 67 -15.69 0.23 -7.18
CA ASN A 67 -14.40 -0.44 -6.96
C ASN A 67 -13.18 0.49 -7.09
N PHE A 68 -13.38 1.80 -7.27
CA PHE A 68 -12.33 2.77 -7.63
C PHE A 68 -12.38 4.05 -6.78
N TRP A 69 -13.05 4.03 -5.63
CA TRP A 69 -13.23 5.21 -4.79
C TRP A 69 -12.01 5.56 -3.95
N GLY A 70 -11.10 4.61 -3.68
CA GLY A 70 -9.91 4.83 -2.86
C GLY A 70 -8.62 4.82 -3.67
N GLY A 71 -7.64 5.64 -3.27
CA GLY A 71 -6.32 5.64 -3.89
C GLY A 71 -5.26 6.35 -3.06
N TYR A 72 -4.12 6.62 -3.70
CA TYR A 72 -2.98 7.27 -3.07
C TYR A 72 -2.34 8.31 -3.99
N ILE A 73 -1.84 9.40 -3.40
CA ILE A 73 -1.07 10.42 -4.12
C ILE A 73 0.30 10.57 -3.45
N LEU A 74 1.37 10.47 -4.24
CA LEU A 74 2.72 10.85 -3.83
C LEU A 74 2.99 12.28 -4.27
N THR A 75 3.34 13.15 -3.33
CA THR A 75 3.70 14.55 -3.59
C THR A 75 5.18 14.76 -3.30
N ARG A 76 5.89 15.38 -4.25
CA ARG A 76 7.31 15.73 -4.13
C ARG A 76 7.44 17.26 -4.13
N PRO A 77 7.45 17.91 -2.95
CA PRO A 77 7.42 19.38 -2.86
C PRO A 77 8.60 20.06 -3.54
N LYS A 78 9.78 19.44 -3.52
CA LYS A 78 10.97 19.96 -4.23
C LYS A 78 10.74 20.13 -5.73
N LEU A 79 9.89 19.30 -6.32
CA LEU A 79 9.52 19.36 -7.73
C LEU A 79 8.22 20.13 -7.99
N LYS A 80 7.48 20.50 -6.93
CA LYS A 80 6.11 21.05 -7.01
C LYS A 80 5.18 20.18 -7.86
N GLN A 81 5.28 18.87 -7.68
CA GLN A 81 4.54 17.88 -8.45
C GLN A 81 3.91 16.83 -7.53
N SER A 82 2.77 16.30 -7.96
CA SER A 82 2.04 15.21 -7.31
C SER A 82 1.64 14.16 -8.35
N GLN A 83 1.67 12.88 -7.98
CA GLN A 83 1.30 11.76 -8.85
C GLN A 83 0.34 10.82 -8.12
N ILE A 84 -0.76 10.48 -8.80
CA ILE A 84 -1.64 9.39 -8.38
C ILE A 84 -0.88 8.08 -8.58
N LEU A 85 -0.92 7.20 -7.58
CA LEU A 85 -0.26 5.90 -7.63
C LEU A 85 -1.25 4.83 -8.12
N GLU A 86 -0.74 3.82 -8.84
CA GLU A 86 -1.49 2.65 -9.30
C GLU A 86 -1.77 1.64 -8.15
N TYR A 87 -2.36 2.12 -7.07
CA TYR A 87 -2.77 1.36 -5.89
C TYR A 87 -4.13 1.86 -5.38
N GLY A 88 -4.86 1.01 -4.65
CA GLY A 88 -6.13 1.38 -4.01
C GLY A 88 -7.31 0.57 -4.53
N GLY A 89 -8.29 1.23 -5.13
CA GLY A 89 -9.56 0.63 -5.53
C GLY A 89 -10.64 0.88 -4.48
N GLN A 90 -10.82 -0.05 -3.55
CA GLN A 90 -11.69 0.12 -2.37
C GLN A 90 -10.89 0.37 -1.08
N ALA A 91 -9.66 0.86 -1.22
CA ALA A 91 -8.75 1.10 -0.11
C ALA A 91 -7.91 2.36 -0.35
N ASN A 92 -7.64 3.09 0.72
CA ASN A 92 -6.86 4.33 0.73
C ASN A 92 -6.00 4.46 2.02
N ARG A 93 -5.79 3.35 2.72
CA ARG A 93 -5.08 3.31 4.00
C ARG A 93 -3.66 2.81 3.80
N PHE A 94 -2.71 3.48 4.43
CA PHE A 94 -1.31 3.09 4.39
C PHE A 94 -0.66 3.14 5.77
N LYS A 95 0.41 2.38 5.93
CA LYS A 95 1.28 2.37 7.11
C LYS A 95 2.72 2.60 6.69
N ILE A 96 3.45 3.40 7.46
CA ILE A 96 4.87 3.68 7.23
C ILE A 96 5.69 2.98 8.32
N TYR A 97 6.73 2.27 7.91
CA TYR A 97 7.66 1.57 8.77
C TYR A 97 9.06 2.15 8.57
N ASN A 98 9.76 2.42 9.66
CA ASN A 98 11.19 2.72 9.62
C ASN A 98 11.95 1.40 9.68
N ALA A 99 12.84 1.18 8.72
CA ALA A 99 13.68 -0.01 8.64
C ALA A 99 15.13 0.38 8.34
N GLN A 100 16.03 -0.58 8.47
CA GLN A 100 17.38 -0.49 7.95
C GLN A 100 17.55 -1.54 6.85
N ALA A 101 18.33 -1.23 5.83
CA ALA A 101 18.75 -2.19 4.83
C ALA A 101 20.25 -2.02 4.65
N LYS A 102 21.04 -3.04 5.04
CA LYS A 102 22.52 -2.96 4.99
C LYS A 102 23.06 -1.68 5.66
N SER A 103 22.54 -1.37 6.84
CA SER A 103 22.91 -0.17 7.64
C SER A 103 22.51 1.18 7.04
N LYS A 104 21.70 1.22 5.98
CA LYS A 104 21.09 2.47 5.45
C LYS A 104 19.64 2.60 5.92
N PRO A 105 19.25 3.71 6.55
CA PRO A 105 17.85 3.96 6.88
C PRO A 105 16.98 3.98 5.62
N ILE A 106 15.87 3.25 5.65
CA ILE A 106 14.87 3.23 4.58
C ILE A 106 13.48 3.26 5.20
N GLN A 107 12.54 3.91 4.52
CA GLN A 107 11.13 3.82 4.88
C GLN A 107 10.42 2.86 3.93
N LEU A 108 9.71 1.92 4.54
CA LEU A 108 8.82 1.00 3.86
C LEU A 108 7.39 1.48 4.06
N VAL A 109 6.57 1.37 3.03
CA VAL A 109 5.17 1.78 3.05
C VAL A 109 4.33 0.57 2.69
N GLN A 110 3.40 0.20 3.55
CA GLN A 110 2.36 -0.76 3.21
C GLN A 110 1.20 -0.01 2.58
N LEU A 111 0.94 -0.29 1.30
CA LEU A 111 -0.21 0.19 0.55
C LEU A 111 -1.21 -0.95 0.42
N THR A 112 -2.46 -0.68 0.77
CA THR A 112 -3.55 -1.65 0.61
C THR A 112 -4.30 -1.36 -0.68
N SER A 113 -4.49 -2.40 -1.49
CA SER A 113 -5.44 -2.42 -2.60
C SER A 113 -6.59 -3.37 -2.25
N ALA A 114 -7.81 -3.03 -2.64
CA ALA A 114 -8.98 -3.86 -2.37
C ALA A 114 -9.98 -3.78 -3.52
N SER A 115 -10.67 -4.89 -3.77
CA SER A 115 -11.70 -4.97 -4.78
C SER A 115 -12.77 -6.00 -4.39
N SER A 116 -13.98 -5.82 -4.94
CA SER A 116 -15.07 -6.78 -4.75
C SER A 116 -15.82 -7.02 -6.05
N GLY A 117 -16.20 -8.27 -6.29
CA GLY A 117 -16.85 -8.71 -7.51
C GLY A 117 -17.45 -10.10 -7.35
N GLN A 118 -18.61 -10.35 -7.98
CA GLN A 118 -19.26 -11.67 -8.02
C GLN A 118 -19.47 -12.34 -6.64
N GLY A 119 -19.63 -11.56 -5.57
CA GLY A 119 -19.81 -12.07 -4.20
C GLY A 119 -18.51 -12.32 -3.44
N GLU A 120 -17.36 -12.01 -4.03
CA GLU A 120 -16.03 -12.16 -3.42
C GLU A 120 -15.40 -10.79 -3.14
N VAL A 121 -14.61 -10.73 -2.07
CA VAL A 121 -13.81 -9.56 -1.70
C VAL A 121 -12.35 -10.00 -1.66
N SER A 122 -11.48 -9.28 -2.35
CA SER A 122 -10.04 -9.47 -2.32
C SER A 122 -9.35 -8.22 -1.79
N SER A 123 -8.23 -8.43 -1.11
CA SER A 123 -7.34 -7.38 -0.64
C SER A 123 -5.90 -7.80 -0.83
N ARG A 124 -5.06 -6.81 -1.08
CA ARG A 124 -3.63 -6.98 -1.32
C ARG A 124 -2.87 -5.89 -0.60
N ASP A 125 -2.02 -6.29 0.33
CA ASP A 125 -1.06 -5.42 0.99
C ASP A 125 0.30 -5.56 0.31
N ASP A 126 0.75 -4.50 -0.34
CA ASP A 126 2.11 -4.40 -0.88
C ASP A 126 2.97 -3.54 0.05
N LEU A 127 4.04 -4.13 0.56
CA LEU A 127 5.08 -3.40 1.28
C LEU A 127 6.11 -2.91 0.26
N VAL A 128 6.18 -1.61 0.05
CA VAL A 128 7.01 -0.97 -0.98
C VAL A 128 8.03 -0.01 -0.37
N TYR A 129 9.07 0.32 -1.13
CA TYR A 129 9.82 1.55 -0.95
C TYR A 129 9.74 2.40 -2.22
N PHE A 130 9.86 3.71 -2.09
CA PHE A 130 9.83 4.62 -3.24
C PHE A 130 11.24 5.03 -3.67
N ASP A 131 11.53 4.93 -4.96
CA ASP A 131 12.70 5.53 -5.59
C ASP A 131 12.23 6.53 -6.66
N GLY A 132 12.27 7.82 -6.29
CA GLY A 132 11.56 8.86 -7.03
C GLY A 132 10.06 8.61 -7.04
N TRP A 133 9.48 8.48 -8.23
CA TRP A 133 8.06 8.20 -8.44
C TRP A 133 7.69 6.72 -8.42
N LYS A 134 8.69 5.83 -8.51
CA LYS A 134 8.45 4.39 -8.65
C LYS A 134 8.36 3.71 -7.28
N ALA A 135 7.30 2.92 -7.08
CA ALA A 135 7.18 2.02 -5.95
C ALA A 135 7.82 0.66 -6.29
N TYR A 136 8.73 0.18 -5.44
CA TYR A 136 9.36 -1.12 -5.56
C TYR A 136 8.86 -2.04 -4.45
N VAL A 137 8.21 -3.13 -4.85
CA VAL A 137 7.64 -4.12 -3.93
C VAL A 137 8.74 -4.95 -3.26
N VAL A 138 8.70 -5.00 -1.93
CA VAL A 138 9.55 -5.85 -1.07
C VAL A 138 8.82 -7.14 -0.73
N ALA A 139 7.54 -7.05 -0.37
CA ALA A 139 6.71 -8.18 -0.01
C ALA A 139 5.24 -7.89 -0.34
N THR A 140 4.49 -8.95 -0.62
CA THR A 140 3.05 -8.90 -0.91
C THR A 140 2.32 -9.91 -0.03
N ALA A 141 1.18 -9.49 0.51
CA ALA A 141 0.21 -10.33 1.20
C ALA A 141 -1.17 -10.17 0.54
N GLU A 142 -1.71 -11.26 0.02
CA GLU A 142 -3.03 -11.29 -0.62
C GLU A 142 -4.01 -12.06 0.26
N SER A 143 -5.23 -11.55 0.37
CA SER A 143 -6.33 -12.16 1.10
C SER A 143 -7.60 -12.12 0.25
N SER A 144 -8.41 -13.16 0.33
CA SER A 144 -9.67 -13.30 -0.39
C SER A 144 -10.73 -13.91 0.51
N SER A 145 -11.98 -13.46 0.39
CA SER A 145 -13.09 -14.06 1.12
C SER A 145 -13.52 -15.41 0.54
N TYR A 146 -12.87 -15.92 -0.50
CA TYR A 146 -13.19 -17.20 -1.14
C TYR A 146 -12.39 -18.37 -0.53
N PRO A 147 -12.99 -19.19 0.36
CA PRO A 147 -12.30 -20.34 0.96
C PRO A 147 -12.19 -21.54 0.02
N GLY A 148 -12.80 -21.48 -1.17
CA GLY A 148 -12.83 -22.59 -2.13
C GLY A 148 -14.24 -23.07 -2.45
N ARG A 149 -14.31 -24.26 -3.04
CA ARG A 149 -15.57 -24.90 -3.47
C ARG A 149 -15.68 -26.29 -2.86
N TYR A 150 -16.92 -26.65 -2.49
CA TYR A 150 -17.30 -27.99 -2.09
C TYR A 150 -18.71 -28.30 -2.57
N SER A 151 -18.91 -29.53 -3.06
CA SER A 151 -20.21 -30.05 -3.50
C SER A 151 -20.53 -31.30 -2.70
N GLU A 152 -21.64 -31.30 -1.97
CA GLU A 152 -22.10 -32.48 -1.22
C GLU A 152 -22.31 -33.71 -2.11
N LYS A 153 -22.66 -33.51 -3.39
CA LYS A 153 -22.88 -34.59 -4.36
C LYS A 153 -21.59 -35.29 -4.79
N LEU A 154 -20.48 -34.56 -4.83
CA LEU A 154 -19.16 -35.06 -5.24
C LEU A 154 -18.26 -35.36 -4.03
N GLY A 155 -18.65 -34.90 -2.84
CA GLY A 155 -17.90 -35.11 -1.60
C GLY A 155 -16.48 -34.55 -1.68
N GLU A 156 -15.52 -35.31 -1.15
CA GLU A 156 -14.10 -34.92 -1.11
C GLU A 156 -13.47 -34.73 -2.50
N GLU A 157 -14.04 -35.32 -3.56
CA GLU A 157 -13.51 -35.18 -4.93
C GLU A 157 -13.68 -33.76 -5.51
N ASP A 158 -14.65 -32.98 -5.01
CA ASP A 158 -14.81 -31.56 -5.37
C ASP A 158 -14.23 -30.63 -4.31
N CYS A 159 -13.45 -31.12 -3.34
CA CYS A 159 -12.83 -30.24 -2.38
C CYS A 159 -11.67 -29.45 -3.00
N LYS A 160 -11.97 -28.22 -3.42
CA LYS A 160 -10.97 -27.27 -3.91
C LYS A 160 -10.73 -26.22 -2.84
N THR A 161 -9.48 -26.12 -2.40
CA THR A 161 -9.05 -25.04 -1.51
C THR A 161 -8.97 -23.74 -2.31
N GLY A 162 -9.54 -22.66 -1.77
CA GLY A 162 -9.49 -21.34 -2.39
C GLY A 162 -8.15 -20.63 -2.15
N GLU A 163 -8.18 -19.31 -2.25
CA GLU A 163 -7.01 -18.47 -1.98
C GLU A 163 -6.74 -18.33 -0.46
N ASN A 164 -5.69 -17.58 -0.11
CA ASN A 164 -5.45 -17.21 1.29
C ASN A 164 -6.65 -16.41 1.80
N ILE A 165 -7.25 -16.85 2.90
CA ILE A 165 -8.38 -16.14 3.51
C ILE A 165 -7.94 -14.91 4.29
N GLU A 166 -6.69 -14.91 4.74
CA GLU A 166 -6.06 -13.79 5.43
C GLU A 166 -4.54 -13.90 5.27
N SER A 167 -3.89 -12.85 4.78
CA SER A 167 -2.45 -12.72 4.79
C SER A 167 -2.04 -11.38 5.41
N THR A 168 -1.01 -11.39 6.25
CA THR A 168 -0.49 -10.18 6.91
C THR A 168 1.03 -10.06 6.74
N LEU A 169 1.52 -8.83 6.79
CA LEU A 169 2.95 -8.50 6.78
C LEU A 169 3.36 -7.86 8.11
N LYS A 170 4.44 -8.34 8.69
CA LYS A 170 5.09 -7.75 9.86
C LYS A 170 6.54 -7.42 9.52
N VAL A 171 6.89 -6.14 9.55
CA VAL A 171 8.27 -5.67 9.33
C VAL A 171 9.09 -5.96 10.59
N VAL A 172 10.16 -6.76 10.45
CA VAL A 172 11.13 -7.05 11.51
C VAL A 172 12.41 -6.29 11.20
N ALA A 173 12.39 -5.00 11.50
CA ALA A 173 13.42 -4.03 11.10
C ALA A 173 14.82 -4.34 11.66
N GLU A 174 14.92 -4.93 12.85
CA GLU A 174 16.19 -5.26 13.50
C GLU A 174 16.90 -6.47 12.86
N ALA A 175 16.15 -7.29 12.10
CA ALA A 175 16.66 -8.53 11.51
C ALA A 175 16.58 -8.52 9.97
N ASP A 176 16.32 -7.36 9.36
CA ASP A 176 16.28 -7.14 7.92
C ASP A 176 15.34 -8.09 7.14
N TYR A 177 14.18 -8.44 7.72
CA TYR A 177 13.17 -9.26 7.03
C TYR A 177 11.72 -8.85 7.32
N VAL A 178 10.82 -9.25 6.42
CA VAL A 178 9.36 -9.21 6.59
C VAL A 178 8.88 -10.61 6.94
N LEU A 179 8.15 -10.75 8.05
CA LEU A 179 7.40 -11.96 8.33
C LEU A 179 6.05 -11.86 7.61
N ARG A 180 5.80 -12.75 6.66
CA ARG A 180 4.48 -12.91 6.05
C ARG A 180 3.78 -14.08 6.72
N THR A 181 2.58 -13.84 7.24
CA THR A 181 1.72 -14.89 7.78
C THR A 181 0.52 -15.06 6.86
N SER A 182 0.33 -16.24 6.30
CA SER A 182 -0.80 -16.57 5.43
C SER A 182 -1.64 -17.66 6.06
N LYS A 183 -2.96 -17.43 6.11
CA LYS A 183 -3.95 -18.40 6.56
C LYS A 183 -4.73 -18.89 5.34
N THR A 184 -4.77 -20.21 5.17
CA THR A 184 -5.64 -20.87 4.20
C THR A 184 -6.69 -21.69 4.92
N SER A 185 -7.88 -21.76 4.37
CA SER A 185 -8.90 -22.74 4.76
C SER A 185 -9.35 -23.44 3.50
N ASN A 186 -9.68 -24.72 3.60
CA ASN A 186 -10.36 -25.42 2.52
C ASN A 186 -11.89 -25.34 2.73
N ALA A 187 -12.64 -25.69 1.70
CA ALA A 187 -14.10 -25.78 1.75
C ALA A 187 -14.59 -27.20 2.14
N CYS A 188 -13.71 -28.13 2.50
CA CYS A 188 -14.06 -29.54 2.71
C CYS A 188 -14.90 -29.75 3.99
N LYS A 189 -15.51 -30.94 4.10
CA LYS A 189 -16.17 -31.38 5.33
C LYS A 189 -15.13 -31.56 6.44
N GLY A 190 -15.20 -30.72 7.48
CA GLY A 190 -14.21 -30.68 8.56
C GLY A 190 -13.04 -29.73 8.29
N ALA A 191 -13.30 -28.64 7.55
CA ALA A 191 -12.32 -27.63 7.17
C ALA A 191 -11.39 -27.20 8.32
N LYS A 192 -10.09 -27.17 8.02
CA LYS A 192 -9.05 -26.74 8.95
C LYS A 192 -8.37 -25.50 8.40
N VAL A 193 -8.08 -24.56 9.29
CA VAL A 193 -7.23 -23.42 8.99
C VAL A 193 -5.77 -23.87 9.08
N THR A 194 -5.02 -23.66 8.00
CA THR A 194 -3.57 -23.84 7.98
C THR A 194 -2.90 -22.49 8.03
N ILE A 195 -1.89 -22.35 8.88
CA ILE A 195 -1.10 -21.13 9.02
C ILE A 195 0.29 -21.41 8.48
N LYS A 196 0.76 -20.55 7.57
CA LYS A 196 2.11 -20.58 7.04
C LYS A 196 2.81 -19.26 7.33
N GLU A 197 4.06 -19.34 7.75
CA GLU A 197 4.94 -18.20 7.95
C GLU A 197 6.13 -18.25 6.98
N ASP A 198 6.32 -17.17 6.24
CA ASP A 198 7.47 -17.00 5.34
C ASP A 198 8.31 -15.80 5.81
N LYS A 199 9.64 -15.99 5.93
CA LYS A 199 10.59 -14.88 6.16
C LYS A 199 11.11 -14.37 4.82
N ILE A 200 10.77 -13.13 4.49
CA ILE A 200 11.16 -12.48 3.24
C ILE A 200 12.28 -11.47 3.54
N PRO A 201 13.53 -11.69 3.10
CA PRO A 201 14.62 -10.76 3.36
C PRO A 201 14.39 -9.42 2.63
N PHE A 202 14.83 -8.31 3.22
CA PHE A 202 14.78 -7.00 2.58
C PHE A 202 15.71 -6.94 1.35
N LYS A 203 15.16 -7.23 0.17
CA LYS A 203 15.88 -7.06 -1.10
C LYS A 203 15.60 -5.67 -1.66
N ILE A 204 16.30 -4.67 -1.14
CA ILE A 204 16.28 -3.33 -1.70
C ILE A 204 17.21 -3.31 -2.93
N ARG A 205 16.64 -2.99 -4.09
CA ARG A 205 17.37 -2.72 -5.34
C ARG A 205 17.96 -1.33 -5.28
#